data_AF-A0A0G0RBT8-F1
#
_entry.id   AF-A0A0G0RBT8-F1
#
_cell.length_a   1.000
_cell.length_b   1.000
_cell.length_c   1.000
_cell.angle_alpha   90.00
_cell.angle_beta   90.00
_cell.angle_gamma   90.00
#
_symmetry.space_group_name_H-M   'P 1'
#
loop_
_entity.id
_entity.type
_entity.pdbx_description
1 polymer ?
#
loop_
_entity_poly.entity_id
_entity_poly.type
_entity_poly.pdbx_seq_one_letter_code
_entity_poly.pdbx_strand_id
1 'polypeptide(L)'
;MKKKTLEQLSKRIIDFNKARGWTPKTPDLAKSVVIEAAELLEKFQWDESDKNIKGIEPKNWEEVGEEVADVFWYLVSFCNSANLDLASVVGDKLEKNEKKYPADKFRGKHNDKFYKTQKRKYREARKNQK
;
A
#
# COMPACT_ATOMS: atom_id res chain seq x y z
N MET A 1 -17.19 -18.76 -11.03
CA MET A 1 -15.71 -18.92 -11.06
C MET A 1 -15.18 -18.87 -9.63
N LYS A 2 -14.20 -19.71 -9.24
CA LYS A 2 -13.61 -19.66 -7.89
C LYS A 2 -12.82 -18.37 -7.71
N LYS A 3 -13.01 -17.68 -6.58
CA LYS A 3 -12.26 -16.46 -6.22
C LYS A 3 -10.77 -16.81 -6.05
N LYS A 4 -9.88 -16.03 -6.65
CA LYS A 4 -8.42 -16.20 -6.50
C LYS A 4 -7.97 -15.54 -5.19
N THR A 5 -7.03 -16.17 -4.48
CA THR A 5 -6.40 -15.56 -3.31
C THR A 5 -5.24 -14.65 -3.74
N LEU A 6 -4.88 -13.68 -2.90
CA LEU A 6 -3.70 -12.83 -3.15
C LEU A 6 -2.43 -13.68 -3.25
N GLU A 7 -2.28 -14.70 -2.41
CA GLU A 7 -1.16 -15.64 -2.47
C GLU A 7 -1.04 -16.34 -3.83
N GLN A 8 -2.16 -16.82 -4.38
CA GLN A 8 -2.19 -17.44 -5.71
C GLN A 8 -1.78 -16.45 -6.81
N LEU A 9 -2.22 -15.19 -6.70
CA LEU A 9 -1.85 -14.13 -7.65
C LEU A 9 -0.36 -13.77 -7.52
N SER A 10 0.14 -13.59 -6.30
CA SER A 10 1.54 -13.30 -6.03
C SER A 10 2.47 -14.37 -6.60
N LYS A 11 2.13 -15.65 -6.38
CA LYS A 11 2.88 -16.76 -6.98
C LYS A 11 2.87 -16.69 -8.51
N ARG A 12 1.71 -16.43 -9.12
CA ARG A 12 1.58 -16.34 -10.58
C ARG A 12 2.38 -15.18 -11.18
N ILE A 13 2.48 -14.05 -10.48
CA ILE A 13 3.32 -12.90 -10.86
C ILE A 13 4.80 -13.30 -10.87
N ILE A 14 5.26 -13.95 -9.81
CA ILE A 14 6.66 -14.43 -9.71
C ILE A 14 6.97 -15.42 -10.82
N ASP A 15 6.07 -16.39 -11.04
CA ASP A 15 6.23 -17.39 -12.10
C ASP A 15 6.20 -16.74 -13.51
N PHE A 16 5.37 -15.71 -13.72
CA PHE A 16 5.32 -14.94 -14.97
C PHE A 16 6.65 -14.22 -15.27
N ASN A 17 7.23 -13.56 -14.27
CA ASN A 17 8.52 -12.86 -14.40
C ASN A 17 9.65 -13.86 -14.67
N LYS A 18 9.66 -14.98 -13.93
CA LYS A 18 10.65 -16.05 -14.09
C LYS A 18 10.60 -16.66 -15.49
N ALA A 19 9.41 -16.93 -16.02
CA ALA A 19 9.23 -17.47 -17.37
C ALA A 19 9.78 -16.55 -18.48
N ARG A 20 9.94 -15.25 -18.20
CA ARG A 20 10.49 -14.25 -19.13
C ARG A 20 11.95 -13.89 -18.84
N GLY A 21 12.57 -14.50 -17.83
CA GLY A 21 13.92 -14.13 -17.39
C GLY A 21 14.02 -12.70 -16.84
N TRP A 22 12.90 -12.10 -16.44
CA TRP A 22 12.87 -10.74 -15.91
C TRP A 22 13.44 -10.73 -14.50
N THR A 23 14.63 -10.14 -14.36
CA THR A 23 15.40 -10.10 -13.11
C THR A 23 15.78 -8.66 -12.74
N PRO A 24 14.80 -7.75 -12.59
CA PRO A 24 15.08 -6.37 -12.20
C PRO A 24 15.72 -6.33 -10.80
N LYS A 25 16.60 -5.35 -10.58
CA LYS A 25 17.26 -5.16 -9.29
C LYS A 25 16.24 -4.63 -8.28
N THR A 26 16.39 -5.00 -7.01
CA THR A 26 15.53 -4.54 -5.91
C THR A 26 15.32 -3.01 -5.88
N PRO A 27 16.34 -2.15 -6.09
CA PRO A 27 16.13 -0.70 -6.13
C PRO A 27 15.27 -0.24 -7.30
N ASP A 28 15.30 -0.93 -8.44
CA ASP A 28 14.50 -0.56 -9.61
C ASP A 28 13.04 -0.93 -9.39
N LEU A 29 12.78 -2.09 -8.77
CA LEU A 29 11.43 -2.48 -8.35
C LEU A 29 10.83 -1.49 -7.33
N ALA A 30 11.64 -0.98 -6.39
CA ALA A 30 11.18 0.03 -5.45
C ALA A 30 10.78 1.34 -6.15
N LYS A 31 11.48 1.72 -7.22
CA LYS A 31 11.10 2.87 -8.05
C LYS A 31 9.79 2.59 -8.79
N SER A 32 9.64 1.41 -9.39
CA SER A 32 8.40 1.01 -10.07
C SER A 32 7.19 1.10 -9.15
N VAL A 33 7.28 0.62 -7.90
CA VAL A 33 6.19 0.79 -6.92
C VAL A 33 5.77 2.25 -6.75
N VAL A 34 6.71 3.19 -6.75
CA VAL A 34 6.42 4.62 -6.63
C VAL A 34 5.84 5.19 -7.92
N ILE A 35 6.33 4.74 -9.08
CA ILE A 35 5.83 5.15 -10.40
C ILE A 35 4.36 4.76 -10.53
N GLU A 36 4.01 3.49 -10.33
CA GLU A 36 2.60 3.05 -10.46
C GLU A 36 1.69 3.68 -9.39
N ALA A 37 2.23 3.95 -8.19
CA ALA A 37 1.47 4.67 -7.18
C ALA A 37 1.21 6.14 -7.57
N ALA A 38 2.08 6.74 -8.39
CA ALA A 38 1.87 8.06 -8.95
C ALA A 38 0.88 8.03 -10.11
N GLU A 39 0.87 6.99 -10.94
CA GLU A 39 -0.15 6.78 -11.99
C GLU A 39 -1.55 6.58 -11.35
N LEU A 40 -1.62 5.80 -10.26
CA LEU A 40 -2.84 5.71 -9.45
C LEU A 40 -3.29 7.08 -8.91
N LEU A 41 -2.35 7.91 -8.45
CA LEU A 41 -2.66 9.26 -7.96
C LEU A 41 -3.18 10.16 -9.09
N GLU A 42 -2.65 10.03 -10.31
CA GLU A 42 -3.06 10.79 -11.48
C GLU A 42 -4.54 10.58 -11.83
N LYS A 43 -5.09 9.38 -11.58
CA LYS A 43 -6.54 9.12 -11.76
C LYS A 43 -7.44 10.00 -10.89
N PHE A 44 -6.86 10.65 -9.88
CA PHE A 44 -7.49 11.59 -8.96
C PHE A 44 -6.86 12.99 -9.05
N GLN A 45 -6.13 13.30 -10.12
CA GLN A 45 -5.61 14.65 -10.36
C GLN A 45 -6.68 15.52 -11.05
N TRP A 46 -6.72 16.80 -10.67
CA TRP A 46 -7.67 17.87 -11.02
C TRP A 46 -8.63 17.63 -12.21
N ASP A 47 -9.93 17.86 -11.98
CA ASP A 47 -10.85 18.32 -13.02
C ASP A 47 -11.27 19.76 -12.72
N GLU A 48 -10.41 20.72 -13.07
CA GLU A 48 -10.71 22.16 -12.91
C GLU A 48 -11.92 22.62 -13.74
N SER A 49 -12.37 21.81 -14.70
CA SER A 49 -13.47 22.14 -15.59
C SER A 49 -14.86 21.88 -14.99
N ASP A 50 -14.95 21.03 -13.96
CA ASP A 50 -16.23 20.63 -13.39
C ASP A 50 -16.45 21.18 -11.98
N LYS A 51 -17.06 22.38 -11.95
CA LYS A 51 -17.43 23.10 -10.72
C LYS A 51 -18.52 22.37 -9.89
N ASN A 52 -19.08 21.27 -10.41
CA ASN A 52 -20.20 20.55 -9.78
C ASN A 52 -19.79 19.21 -9.16
N ILE A 53 -18.55 18.73 -9.33
CA ILE A 53 -18.11 17.49 -8.67
C ILE A 53 -17.86 17.78 -7.19
N LYS A 54 -18.66 17.15 -6.32
CA LYS A 54 -18.41 17.12 -4.87
C LYS A 54 -17.27 16.13 -4.59
N GLY A 55 -16.03 16.60 -4.73
CA GLY A 55 -14.83 15.79 -4.51
C GLY A 55 -14.10 15.46 -5.79
N ILE A 56 -13.12 14.59 -5.70
CA ILE A 56 -12.34 14.12 -6.84
C ILE A 56 -12.78 12.67 -7.10
N GLU A 57 -13.69 12.48 -8.05
CA GLU A 57 -14.03 11.14 -8.54
C GLU A 57 -13.20 10.82 -9.79
N PRO A 58 -12.67 9.60 -9.91
CA PRO A 58 -11.93 9.21 -11.10
C PRO A 58 -12.90 9.09 -12.28
N LYS A 59 -12.47 9.51 -13.46
CA LYS A 59 -13.28 9.44 -14.68
C LYS A 59 -13.58 8.00 -15.12
N ASN A 60 -12.67 7.07 -14.76
CA ASN A 60 -12.75 5.67 -15.15
C ASN A 60 -12.25 4.75 -14.03
N TRP A 61 -13.14 3.91 -13.50
CA TRP A 61 -12.80 2.95 -12.44
C TRP A 61 -12.03 1.72 -12.95
N GLU A 62 -12.10 1.43 -14.25
CA GLU A 62 -11.32 0.34 -14.85
C GLU A 62 -9.84 0.68 -14.82
N GLU A 63 -9.47 1.87 -15.29
CA GLU A 63 -8.11 2.39 -15.22
C GLU A 63 -7.57 2.46 -13.79
N VAL A 64 -8.38 2.92 -12.82
CA VAL A 64 -7.98 2.87 -11.40
C VAL A 64 -7.65 1.43 -10.97
N GLY A 65 -8.41 0.46 -11.46
CA GLY A 65 -8.16 -0.96 -11.21
C GLY A 65 -6.85 -1.46 -11.79
N GLU A 66 -6.45 -0.97 -12.97
CA GLU A 66 -5.17 -1.27 -13.61
C GLU A 66 -4.01 -0.75 -12.76
N GLU A 67 -4.02 0.52 -12.35
CA GLU A 67 -2.95 1.09 -11.53
C GLU A 67 -2.82 0.42 -10.16
N VAL A 68 -3.96 0.05 -9.54
CA VAL A 68 -3.95 -0.74 -8.29
C VAL A 68 -3.30 -2.12 -8.51
N ALA A 69 -3.56 -2.75 -9.65
CA ALA A 69 -2.96 -4.03 -10.00
C ALA A 69 -1.45 -3.90 -10.22
N ASP A 70 -0.99 -2.83 -10.86
CA ASP A 70 0.43 -2.59 -11.14
C ASP A 70 1.22 -2.26 -9.87
N VAL A 71 0.66 -1.43 -8.97
CA VAL A 71 1.24 -1.24 -7.62
C VAL A 71 1.42 -2.57 -6.90
N PHE A 72 0.40 -3.45 -6.94
CA PHE A 72 0.48 -4.77 -6.33
C PHE A 72 1.52 -5.66 -7.02
N TRP A 73 1.58 -5.64 -8.36
CA TRP A 73 2.52 -6.44 -9.15
C TRP A 73 3.97 -6.13 -8.79
N TYR A 74 4.33 -4.84 -8.77
CA TYR A 74 5.68 -4.44 -8.43
C TYR A 74 6.00 -4.60 -6.95
N LEU A 75 5.02 -4.45 -6.05
CA LEU A 75 5.22 -4.73 -4.62
C LEU A 75 5.54 -6.22 -4.38
N VAL A 76 4.80 -7.13 -5.01
CA VAL A 76 5.07 -8.58 -4.96
C VAL A 76 6.46 -8.87 -5.54
N SER A 77 6.78 -8.30 -6.70
CA SER A 77 8.07 -8.49 -7.37
C SER A 77 9.23 -7.97 -6.51
N PHE A 78 9.05 -6.81 -5.86
CA PHE A 78 9.99 -6.23 -4.91
C PHE A 78 10.22 -7.17 -3.72
N CYS A 79 9.14 -7.65 -3.09
CA CYS A 79 9.24 -8.58 -1.95
C CYS A 79 9.99 -9.86 -2.32
N ASN A 80 9.67 -10.46 -3.48
CA ASN A 80 10.39 -11.64 -3.97
C ASN A 80 11.89 -11.35 -4.20
N SER A 81 12.21 -10.20 -4.83
CA SER A 81 13.59 -9.76 -5.06
C SER A 81 14.37 -9.49 -3.77
N ALA A 82 13.70 -8.92 -2.76
CA ALA A 82 14.27 -8.58 -1.46
C ALA A 82 14.26 -9.75 -0.45
N ASN A 83 13.78 -10.93 -0.85
CA ASN A 83 13.56 -12.10 0.02
C ASN A 83 12.69 -11.78 1.26
N LEU A 84 11.61 -11.03 1.04
CA LEU A 84 10.62 -10.68 2.05
C LEU A 84 9.32 -11.45 1.79
N ASP A 85 8.82 -12.16 2.80
CA ASP A 85 7.47 -12.71 2.76
C ASP A 85 6.44 -11.60 3.01
N LEU A 86 5.67 -11.24 1.98
CA LEU A 86 4.73 -10.12 2.02
C LEU A 86 3.67 -10.29 3.13
N ALA A 87 3.15 -11.50 3.31
CA ALA A 87 2.13 -11.79 4.33
C ALA A 87 2.69 -11.58 5.75
N SER A 88 3.88 -12.10 6.02
CA SER A 88 4.56 -11.97 7.31
C SER A 88 4.89 -10.52 7.63
N VAL A 89 5.48 -9.76 6.70
CA VAL A 89 5.84 -8.35 6.97
C VAL A 89 4.62 -7.46 7.18
N VAL A 90 3.51 -7.72 6.47
CA VAL A 90 2.25 -7.01 6.67
C VAL A 90 1.60 -7.42 7.99
N GLY A 91 1.60 -8.70 8.33
CA GLY A 91 1.08 -9.22 9.61
C GLY A 91 1.79 -8.61 10.82
N ASP A 92 3.13 -8.66 10.83
CA ASP A 92 3.96 -8.00 11.84
C ASP A 92 3.65 -6.51 11.98
N LYS A 93 3.41 -5.85 10.84
CA LYS A 93 3.10 -4.42 10.81
C LYS A 93 1.71 -4.15 11.37
N LEU A 94 0.74 -5.03 11.10
CA LEU A 94 -0.62 -4.95 11.62
C LEU A 94 -0.60 -5.05 13.15
N GLU A 95 0.03 -6.05 13.74
CA GLU A 95 0.13 -6.20 15.20
C GLU A 95 0.78 -4.98 15.86
N LYS A 96 1.85 -4.45 15.25
CA LYS A 96 2.52 -3.22 15.72
C LYS A 96 1.57 -2.02 15.65
N ASN A 97 0.72 -1.94 14.63
CA ASN A 97 -0.24 -0.86 14.45
C ASN A 97 -1.41 -0.97 15.43
N GLU A 98 -1.91 -2.17 15.73
CA GLU A 98 -2.97 -2.38 16.73
C GLU A 98 -2.51 -1.95 18.13
N LYS A 99 -1.28 -2.30 18.52
CA LYS A 99 -0.67 -1.84 19.77
C LYS A 99 -0.47 -0.32 19.78
N LYS A 100 -0.10 0.26 18.64
CA LYS A 100 0.15 1.71 18.49
C LYS A 100 -1.12 2.55 18.45
N TYR A 101 -2.20 2.01 17.89
CA TYR A 101 -3.47 2.71 17.68
C TYR A 101 -4.66 1.87 18.20
N PRO A 102 -4.83 1.72 19.53
CA PRO A 102 -5.89 0.89 20.10
C PRO A 102 -7.30 1.38 19.75
N ALA A 103 -8.19 0.45 19.39
CA ALA A 103 -9.53 0.79 18.88
C ALA A 103 -10.39 1.56 19.88
N ASP A 104 -10.33 1.23 21.17
CA ASP A 104 -11.01 1.92 22.28
C ASP A 104 -10.63 3.40 22.40
N LYS A 105 -9.39 3.74 22.02
CA LYS A 105 -8.88 5.11 22.07
C LYS A 105 -9.17 5.89 20.80
N PHE A 106 -9.14 5.25 19.64
CA PHE A 106 -9.23 5.90 18.34
C PHE A 106 -10.63 5.95 17.73
N ARG A 107 -11.56 5.07 18.15
CA ARG A 107 -12.93 5.04 17.63
C ARG A 107 -13.62 6.39 17.82
N GLY A 108 -14.07 6.99 16.72
CA GLY A 108 -14.76 8.29 16.71
C GLY A 108 -13.87 9.51 16.98
N LYS A 109 -12.55 9.34 17.09
CA LYS A 109 -11.59 10.43 17.35
C LYS A 109 -10.64 10.61 16.18
N HIS A 110 -11.03 11.46 15.23
CA HIS A 110 -10.27 11.76 14.02
C HIS A 110 -9.94 13.25 13.91
N ASN A 111 -9.18 13.79 14.88
CA ASN A 111 -8.59 15.11 14.71
C ASN A 111 -7.06 15.07 14.84
N ASP A 112 -6.44 16.01 14.16
CA ASP A 112 -5.00 16.10 13.96
C ASP A 112 -4.24 16.24 15.29
N LYS A 113 -4.83 16.94 16.25
CA LYS A 113 -4.29 17.14 17.60
C LYS A 113 -4.26 15.83 18.39
N PHE A 114 -5.33 15.05 18.35
CA PHE A 114 -5.41 13.74 18.98
C PHE A 114 -4.38 12.79 18.38
N TYR A 115 -4.31 12.70 17.05
CA TYR A 115 -3.35 11.85 16.35
C TYR A 115 -1.90 12.21 16.71
N LYS A 116 -1.52 13.49 16.64
CA LYS A 116 -0.17 13.98 17.00
C LYS A 116 0.17 13.65 18.46
N THR A 117 -0.78 13.80 19.37
CA THR A 117 -0.60 13.49 20.81
C THR A 117 -0.32 12.00 21.03
N GLN A 118 -1.11 11.11 20.43
CA GLN A 118 -0.89 9.67 20.57
C GLN A 118 0.43 9.22 19.93
N LYS A 119 0.78 9.78 18.77
CA LYS A 119 2.05 9.51 18.09
C LYS A 119 3.26 9.90 18.94
N ARG A 120 3.19 11.02 19.68
CA ARG A 120 4.23 11.43 20.63
C ARG A 120 4.37 10.44 21.78
N LYS A 121 3.26 10.11 22.46
CA LYS A 121 3.25 9.14 23.58
C LYS A 121 3.83 7.78 23.20
N TYR A 122 3.48 7.27 22.02
CA TYR A 122 4.04 6.02 21.51
C TYR A 122 5.55 6.09 21.28
N ARG A 123 6.06 7.21 20.74
CA ARG A 123 7.50 7.41 20.51
C ARG A 123 8.28 7.48 21.83
N GLU A 124 7.73 8.16 22.84
CA GLU A 124 8.30 8.24 24.19
C GLU A 124 8.34 6.86 24.85
N ALA A 125 7.24 6.10 24.82
CA ALA A 125 7.18 4.75 25.36
C ALA A 125 8.19 3.80 24.71
N ARG A 126 8.41 3.88 23.39
CA ARG A 126 9.44 3.09 22.68
C ARG A 126 10.87 3.45 23.05
N LYS A 127 11.14 4.70 23.43
CA LYS A 127 12.48 5.12 23.89
C LYS A 127 12.79 4.54 25.26
N ASN A 128 11.80 4.39 26.13
CA ASN A 128 11.95 3.88 27.48
C ASN A 128 11.98 2.34 27.57
N GLN A 129 11.82 1.64 26.43
CA GLN A 129 11.87 0.18 26.32
C GLN A 129 13.17 -0.33 25.66
N LYS A 130 14.08 0.58 25.31
CA LYS A 130 15.44 0.27 24.82
C LYS A 130 16.44 0.57 25.92
#